data_AF-A0AAE1WGI4-F1
#
_entry.id   AF-A0AAE1WGI4-F1
#
_cell.length_a   1.000
_cell.length_b   1.000
_cell.length_c   1.000
_cell.angle_alpha   90.00
_cell.angle_beta   90.00
_cell.angle_gamma   90.00
#
_symmetry.space_group_name_H-M   'P 1'
#
loop_
_entity.id
_entity.type
_entity.pdbx_description
1 polymer ?
#
loop_
_entity_poly.entity_id
_entity_poly.type
_entity_poly.pdbx_seq_one_letter_code
_entity_poly.pdbx_strand_id
1 'polypeptide(L)'
;MGCTSSVYAFGGSAIAQLTRALEEYLSLLLGLAKKEYGLQELVEFRWKELEDGRQEICVSNSWFELFSVLHMMAVLTLMEANLKLIPQDSGLSERLVSADCMRDAVDLLLKAAGYLNFCIGNVLPRLPPDIKSKLPSDMHESILEAISHQALAQGTEIQLGLAVQSHNATLSVKRRLACEQLSFFAQAHCCVSEVNANGAAPKKQLLFLKWKYLEAKAAAYYYHGLILDKGTEPSSHVSAVCCFLAAEELIAESKKACLTFCLAEPITRAPPPWGAMKHLHKKIPETASKKSQMYGYLLEQEKDLQNLPDLPEFQLSLKPDEYELPEVDSAWDCGKWEITEQTLKEHLNEDEPET
;
A
#
# COMPACT_ATOMS: atom_id res chain seq x y z
N MET A 1 -47.68 9.55 10.40
CA MET A 1 -47.18 8.16 10.42
C MET A 1 -45.75 8.22 9.91
N GLY A 2 -44.71 8.36 10.73
CA GLY A 2 -44.53 7.90 12.10
C GLY A 2 -43.81 6.55 12.08
N CYS A 3 -42.49 6.58 11.87
CA CYS A 3 -41.53 5.59 12.36
C CYS A 3 -40.18 6.31 12.56
N THR A 4 -40.05 6.94 13.72
CA THR A 4 -38.78 7.28 14.36
C THR A 4 -38.29 6.09 15.18
N SER A 5 -36.97 5.91 15.22
CA SER A 5 -36.11 5.49 16.35
C SER A 5 -34.88 4.79 15.75
N SER A 6 -33.76 5.48 15.51
CA SER A 6 -32.75 5.88 16.51
C SER A 6 -32.29 4.71 17.39
N VAL A 7 -31.09 4.20 17.09
CA VAL A 7 -30.24 3.44 18.01
C VAL A 7 -28.81 3.96 17.82
N TYR A 8 -28.45 4.87 18.72
CA TYR A 8 -27.12 5.32 19.17
C TYR A 8 -26.05 5.77 18.17
N ALA A 9 -25.76 7.06 18.26
CA ALA A 9 -24.55 7.70 17.79
C ALA A 9 -23.32 7.25 18.59
N PHE A 10 -22.42 6.52 17.93
CA PHE A 10 -20.96 6.59 18.13
C PHE A 10 -20.33 6.74 16.74
N GLY A 11 -20.15 7.99 16.31
CA GLY A 11 -19.80 8.36 14.94
C GLY A 11 -18.36 8.03 14.55
N GLY A 12 -18.09 6.77 14.20
CA GLY A 12 -16.83 6.33 13.60
C GLY A 12 -17.07 5.25 12.53
N SER A 13 -16.20 5.18 11.52
CA SER A 13 -16.16 4.05 10.58
C SER A 13 -15.95 2.74 11.35
N ALA A 14 -16.53 1.63 10.88
CA ALA A 14 -16.32 0.30 11.47
C ALA A 14 -14.82 -0.05 11.58
N ILE A 15 -14.02 0.40 10.61
CA ILE A 15 -12.55 0.25 10.65
C ILE A 15 -11.96 1.02 11.84
N ALA A 16 -12.35 2.28 12.03
CA ALA A 16 -11.85 3.10 13.13
C ALA A 16 -12.24 2.54 14.52
N GLN A 17 -13.44 1.95 14.63
CA GLN A 17 -13.86 1.26 15.86
C GLN A 17 -13.02 0.00 16.11
N LEU A 18 -12.79 -0.81 15.06
CA LEU A 18 -11.95 -2.00 15.15
C LEU A 18 -10.49 -1.65 15.48
N THR A 19 -9.92 -0.64 14.83
CA THR A 19 -8.55 -0.18 15.13
C THR A 19 -8.40 0.23 16.58
N ARG A 20 -9.37 0.97 17.14
CA ARG A 20 -9.36 1.33 18.57
C ARG A 20 -9.42 0.09 19.47
N ALA A 21 -10.30 -0.86 19.17
CA ALA A 21 -10.40 -2.10 19.94
C ALA A 21 -9.09 -2.91 19.89
N LEU A 22 -8.37 -2.89 18.76
CA LEU A 22 -7.06 -3.53 18.64
C LEU A 22 -5.98 -2.79 19.44
N GLU A 23 -6.00 -1.46 19.48
CA GLU A 23 -5.09 -0.67 20.33
C GLU A 23 -5.30 -0.98 21.82
N GLU A 24 -6.55 -1.10 22.26
CA GLU A 24 -6.92 -1.53 23.63
C GLU A 24 -6.53 -2.99 23.89
N TYR A 25 -6.65 -3.88 22.90
CA TYR A 25 -6.19 -5.26 23.05
C TYR A 25 -4.66 -5.36 23.12
N LEU A 26 -3.95 -4.55 22.34
CA LEU A 26 -2.49 -4.50 22.36
C LEU A 26 -1.95 -4.13 23.75
N SER A 27 -2.55 -3.15 24.45
CA SER A 27 -2.09 -2.76 25.80
C SER A 27 -2.13 -3.94 26.79
N LEU A 28 -3.15 -4.80 26.71
CA LEU A 28 -3.28 -6.01 27.51
C LEU A 28 -2.29 -7.09 27.07
N LEU A 29 -2.18 -7.33 25.76
CA LEU A 29 -1.31 -8.35 25.18
C LEU A 29 0.18 -8.10 25.48
N LEU A 30 0.58 -6.84 25.59
CA LEU A 30 1.96 -6.49 25.93
C LEU A 30 2.39 -7.00 27.30
N GLY A 31 1.47 -7.15 28.26
CA GLY A 31 1.77 -7.82 29.52
C GLY A 31 2.08 -9.29 29.30
N LEU A 32 1.34 -10.02 28.46
CA LEU A 32 1.64 -11.42 28.15
C LEU A 32 3.02 -11.59 27.48
N ALA A 33 3.45 -10.61 26.69
CA ALA A 33 4.76 -10.60 26.03
C ALA A 33 5.93 -10.19 26.95
N LYS A 34 5.67 -9.64 28.16
CA LYS A 34 6.71 -9.29 29.14
C LYS A 34 7.36 -10.55 29.70
N LYS A 35 8.68 -10.64 29.55
CA LYS A 35 9.47 -11.79 30.01
C LYS A 35 9.38 -11.98 31.52
N GLU A 36 9.24 -10.89 32.27
CA GLU A 36 9.19 -10.87 33.74
C GLU A 36 7.98 -11.63 34.30
N TYR A 37 6.86 -11.67 33.55
CA TYR A 37 5.65 -12.38 33.99
C TYR A 37 5.68 -13.86 33.65
N GLY A 38 6.57 -14.31 32.75
CA GLY A 38 6.72 -15.72 32.39
C GLY A 38 5.50 -16.31 31.67
N LEU A 39 4.64 -15.48 31.07
CA LEU A 39 3.37 -15.90 30.46
C LEU A 39 3.46 -16.10 28.93
N GLN A 40 4.63 -15.81 28.33
CA GLN A 40 4.79 -15.67 26.89
C GLN A 40 4.26 -16.86 26.08
N GLU A 41 4.38 -18.09 26.58
CA GLU A 41 4.04 -19.33 25.88
C GLU A 41 2.83 -20.07 26.49
N LEU A 42 2.08 -19.43 27.39
CA LEU A 42 0.99 -20.08 28.12
C LEU A 42 -0.35 -20.10 27.37
N VAL A 43 -0.52 -19.21 26.39
CA VAL A 43 -1.75 -19.08 25.61
C VAL A 43 -1.46 -19.47 24.17
N GLU A 44 -2.27 -20.38 23.63
CA GLU A 44 -2.26 -20.74 22.21
C GLU A 44 -3.11 -19.75 21.41
N PHE A 45 -2.51 -19.14 20.40
CA PHE A 45 -3.16 -18.22 19.50
C PHE A 45 -3.37 -18.87 18.13
N ARG A 46 -4.52 -18.56 17.51
CA ARG A 46 -4.95 -19.19 16.26
C ARG A 46 -5.32 -18.15 15.22
N TRP A 47 -4.65 -18.20 14.07
CA TRP A 47 -4.88 -17.32 12.94
C TRP A 47 -5.12 -18.13 11.67
N LYS A 48 -6.04 -17.68 10.83
CA LYS A 48 -6.32 -18.30 9.53
C LYS A 48 -5.61 -17.53 8.42
N GLU A 49 -5.03 -18.26 7.48
CA GLU A 49 -4.44 -17.69 6.27
C GLU A 49 -5.54 -17.11 5.34
N LEU A 50 -5.24 -15.97 4.72
CA LEU A 50 -6.18 -15.22 3.89
C LEU A 50 -6.49 -15.91 2.54
N GLU A 51 -5.54 -16.67 1.98
CA GLU A 51 -5.65 -17.27 0.63
C GLU A 51 -6.63 -18.44 0.53
N ASP A 52 -6.46 -19.47 1.37
CA ASP A 52 -7.24 -20.72 1.27
C ASP A 52 -8.31 -20.80 2.36
N GLY A 53 -8.23 -20.00 3.44
CA GLY A 53 -9.13 -20.04 4.60
C GLY A 53 -9.16 -21.40 5.34
N ARG A 54 -8.42 -22.39 4.83
CA ARG A 54 -8.36 -23.78 5.29
C ARG A 54 -7.12 -24.06 6.12
N GLN A 55 -6.05 -23.28 5.94
CA GLN A 55 -4.83 -23.40 6.73
C GLN A 55 -4.91 -22.47 7.94
N GLU A 56 -4.88 -23.07 9.12
CA GLU A 56 -4.85 -22.40 10.41
C GLU A 56 -3.47 -22.62 11.03
N ILE A 57 -2.85 -21.53 11.48
CA ILE A 57 -1.62 -21.59 12.27
C ILE A 57 -2.00 -21.48 13.75
N CYS A 58 -1.53 -22.43 14.54
CA CYS A 58 -1.69 -22.47 15.99
C CYS A 58 -0.32 -22.32 16.65
N VAL A 59 -0.12 -21.26 17.44
CA VAL A 59 1.17 -20.98 18.08
C VAL A 59 0.95 -20.48 19.50
N SER A 60 1.61 -21.13 20.46
CA SER A 60 1.66 -20.66 21.85
C SER A 60 2.79 -19.66 22.05
N ASN A 61 2.61 -18.42 21.58
CA ASN A 61 3.60 -17.36 21.74
C ASN A 61 2.95 -15.97 21.65
N SER A 62 3.16 -15.16 22.68
CA SER A 62 2.55 -13.82 22.78
C SER A 62 3.15 -12.81 21.80
N TRP A 63 4.41 -12.97 21.38
CA TRP A 63 5.00 -12.15 20.31
C TRP A 63 4.41 -12.49 18.95
N PHE A 64 4.01 -13.75 18.72
CA PHE A 64 3.30 -14.14 17.51
C PHE A 64 1.92 -13.49 17.44
N GLU A 65 1.18 -13.46 18.55
CA GLU A 65 -0.09 -12.73 18.59
C GLU A 65 0.11 -11.23 18.35
N LEU A 66 1.11 -10.63 19.01
CA LEU A 66 1.42 -9.20 18.86
C LEU A 66 1.70 -8.88 17.39
N PHE A 67 2.48 -9.73 16.73
CA PHE A 67 2.78 -9.63 15.31
C PHE A 67 1.52 -9.69 14.45
N SER A 68 0.64 -10.67 14.68
CA SER A 68 -0.58 -10.84 13.91
C SER A 68 -1.56 -9.67 14.07
N VAL A 69 -1.70 -9.13 15.28
CA VAL A 69 -2.54 -7.95 15.56
C VAL A 69 -2.00 -6.72 14.82
N LEU A 70 -0.69 -6.45 14.92
CA LEU A 70 -0.07 -5.31 14.25
C LEU A 70 -0.14 -5.43 12.72
N HIS A 71 0.05 -6.65 12.19
CA HIS A 71 -0.16 -6.92 10.77
C HIS A 71 -1.61 -6.63 10.35
N MET A 72 -2.60 -7.08 11.12
CA MET A 72 -4.01 -6.78 10.87
C MET A 72 -4.30 -5.27 10.91
N MET A 73 -3.73 -4.54 11.87
CA MET A 73 -3.84 -3.08 11.94
C MET A 73 -3.26 -2.40 10.70
N ALA A 74 -2.12 -2.88 10.19
CA ALA A 74 -1.55 -2.39 8.94
C ALA A 74 -2.50 -2.62 7.76
N VAL A 75 -3.04 -3.84 7.61
CA VAL A 75 -3.98 -4.20 6.53
C VAL A 75 -5.27 -3.38 6.60
N LEU A 76 -5.84 -3.19 7.80
CA LEU A 76 -7.02 -2.35 8.01
C LEU A 76 -6.76 -0.89 7.62
N THR A 77 -5.57 -0.37 7.96
CA THR A 77 -5.18 1.00 7.62
C THR A 77 -5.00 1.18 6.11
N LEU A 78 -4.40 0.20 5.42
CA LEU A 78 -4.32 0.17 3.94
C LEU A 78 -5.72 0.13 3.31
N MET A 79 -6.64 -0.66 3.88
CA MET A 79 -8.02 -0.74 3.42
C MET A 79 -8.74 0.61 3.60
N GLU A 80 -8.56 1.27 4.74
CA GLU A 80 -9.14 2.60 4.99
C GLU A 80 -8.60 3.65 4.01
N ALA A 81 -7.29 3.64 3.72
CA ALA A 81 -6.69 4.51 2.71
C ALA A 81 -7.36 4.30 1.34
N ASN A 82 -7.59 3.04 0.93
CA ASN A 82 -8.28 2.73 -0.32
C ASN A 82 -9.72 3.24 -0.32
N LEU A 83 -10.45 3.12 0.79
CA LEU A 83 -11.83 3.61 0.91
C LEU A 83 -11.91 5.13 0.77
N LYS A 84 -10.93 5.88 1.29
CA LYS A 84 -10.84 7.34 1.11
C LYS A 84 -10.71 7.75 -0.36
N LEU A 85 -10.16 6.88 -1.20
CA LEU A 85 -9.96 7.11 -2.64
C LEU A 85 -11.15 6.65 -3.50
N ILE A 86 -12.22 6.11 -2.90
CA ILE A 86 -13.45 5.80 -3.63
C ILE A 86 -14.25 7.09 -3.79
N PRO A 87 -14.57 7.52 -5.03
CA PRO A 87 -15.43 8.69 -5.24
C PRO A 87 -16.82 8.45 -4.63
N GLN A 88 -17.27 9.37 -3.80
CA GLN A 88 -18.64 9.33 -3.27
C GLN A 88 -19.62 9.84 -4.33
N ASP A 89 -20.83 9.27 -4.37
CA ASP A 89 -21.90 9.73 -5.26
C ASP A 89 -22.36 11.13 -4.82
N SER A 90 -21.79 12.15 -5.47
CA SER A 90 -22.39 13.48 -5.50
C SER A 90 -23.22 13.57 -6.78
N GLY A 91 -24.52 13.82 -6.61
CA GLY A 91 -25.46 13.89 -7.73
C GLY A 91 -24.97 14.83 -8.84
N LEU A 92 -24.87 14.29 -10.05
CA LEU A 92 -24.80 15.00 -11.34
C LEU A 92 -23.48 15.66 -11.75
N SER A 93 -22.34 15.43 -11.07
CA SER A 93 -21.02 15.88 -11.55
C SER A 93 -19.97 14.78 -11.51
N GLU A 94 -18.87 14.97 -12.25
CA GLU A 94 -17.76 14.04 -12.40
C GLU A 94 -17.32 13.48 -11.04
N ARG A 95 -17.37 12.15 -10.88
CA ARG A 95 -16.97 11.42 -9.67
C ARG A 95 -15.49 11.69 -9.34
N LEU A 96 -15.22 12.67 -8.50
CA LEU A 96 -13.86 13.10 -8.13
C LEU A 96 -13.61 12.90 -6.63
N VAL A 97 -12.42 12.40 -6.30
CA VAL A 97 -11.93 12.33 -4.93
C VAL A 97 -11.44 13.72 -4.52
N SER A 98 -11.81 14.20 -3.34
CA SER A 98 -11.37 15.52 -2.85
C SER A 98 -9.88 15.51 -2.52
N ALA A 99 -9.25 16.69 -2.55
CA ALA A 99 -7.85 16.83 -2.15
C ALA A 99 -7.61 16.50 -0.67
N ASP A 100 -8.62 16.67 0.18
CA ASP A 100 -8.57 16.30 1.59
C ASP A 100 -8.55 14.79 1.75
N CYS A 101 -9.47 14.08 1.07
CA CYS A 101 -9.46 12.61 1.06
C CYS A 101 -8.16 12.03 0.50
N MET A 102 -7.57 12.67 -0.51
CA MET A 102 -6.26 12.28 -1.03
C MET A 102 -5.15 12.45 0.00
N ARG A 103 -5.14 13.55 0.77
CA ARG A 103 -4.15 13.78 1.83
C ARG A 103 -4.33 12.80 2.99
N ASP A 104 -5.56 12.61 3.45
CA ASP A 104 -5.90 11.58 4.45
C ASP A 104 -5.42 10.19 4.03
N ALA A 105 -5.59 9.84 2.76
CA ALA A 105 -5.14 8.55 2.24
C ALA A 105 -3.61 8.42 2.26
N VAL A 106 -2.86 9.51 1.99
CA VAL A 106 -1.40 9.52 2.14
C VAL A 106 -1.02 9.26 3.59
N ASP A 107 -1.61 9.99 4.54
CA ASP A 107 -1.30 9.83 5.97
C ASP A 107 -1.58 8.40 6.45
N LEU A 108 -2.69 7.80 6.02
CA LEU A 108 -3.01 6.40 6.34
C LEU A 108 -2.00 5.42 5.72
N LEU A 109 -1.52 5.65 4.50
CA LEU A 109 -0.48 4.80 3.88
C LEU A 109 0.85 4.88 4.64
N LEU A 110 1.24 6.06 5.12
CA LEU A 110 2.45 6.24 5.95
C LEU A 110 2.31 5.52 7.29
N LYS A 111 1.13 5.64 7.93
CA LYS A 111 0.80 4.92 9.16
C LYS A 111 0.85 3.40 8.99
N ALA A 112 0.27 2.89 7.90
CA ALA A 112 0.33 1.46 7.57
C ALA A 112 1.76 0.97 7.37
N ALA A 113 2.58 1.72 6.64
CA ALA A 113 4.00 1.42 6.48
C ALA A 113 4.73 1.45 7.84
N GLY A 114 4.35 2.36 8.75
CA GLY A 114 4.88 2.45 10.11
C GLY A 114 4.66 1.18 10.93
N TYR A 115 3.44 0.64 10.92
CA TYR A 115 3.13 -0.66 11.55
C TYR A 115 3.99 -1.80 10.99
N LEU A 116 4.11 -1.90 9.66
CA LEU A 116 4.90 -2.94 9.00
C LEU A 116 6.39 -2.82 9.35
N ASN A 117 6.93 -1.60 9.30
CA ASN A 117 8.31 -1.31 9.66
C ASN A 117 8.60 -1.65 11.13
N PHE A 118 7.65 -1.36 12.02
CA PHE A 118 7.76 -1.76 13.43
C PHE A 118 7.75 -3.28 13.58
N CYS A 119 6.87 -4.00 12.88
CA CYS A 119 6.85 -5.45 12.88
C CYS A 119 8.22 -6.03 12.48
N ILE A 120 8.81 -5.54 11.39
CA ILE A 120 10.11 -5.99 10.88
C ILE A 120 11.23 -5.68 11.87
N GLY A 121 11.33 -4.45 12.34
CA GLY A 121 12.44 -4.01 13.18
C GLY A 121 12.38 -4.48 14.63
N ASN A 122 11.17 -4.69 15.17
CA ASN A 122 10.97 -4.91 16.61
C ASN A 122 10.30 -6.25 16.93
N VAL A 123 9.35 -6.72 16.13
CA VAL A 123 8.54 -7.89 16.52
C VAL A 123 9.13 -9.18 15.95
N LEU A 124 9.37 -9.24 14.64
CA LEU A 124 9.95 -10.40 13.97
C LEU A 124 11.26 -10.88 14.60
N PRO A 125 12.22 -10.01 15.01
CA PRO A 125 13.47 -10.47 15.63
C PRO A 125 13.25 -11.24 16.95
N ARG A 126 12.11 -11.05 17.60
CA ARG A 126 11.75 -11.71 18.87
C ARG A 126 11.03 -13.04 18.67
N LEU A 127 10.61 -13.36 17.45
CA LEU A 127 10.01 -14.65 17.13
C LEU A 127 11.08 -15.76 17.01
N PRO A 128 10.88 -16.91 17.67
CA PRO A 128 11.68 -18.11 17.47
C PRO A 128 11.72 -18.59 16.00
N PRO A 129 12.83 -19.20 15.53
CA PRO A 129 12.96 -19.65 14.14
C PRO A 129 11.91 -20.69 13.71
N ASP A 130 11.44 -21.54 14.62
CA ASP A 130 10.41 -22.54 14.37
C ASP A 130 9.01 -21.95 14.20
N ILE A 131 8.76 -20.76 14.75
CA ILE A 131 7.53 -19.99 14.51
C ILE A 131 7.65 -19.26 13.17
N LYS A 132 8.79 -18.62 12.90
CA LYS A 132 9.04 -17.91 11.64
C LYS A 132 8.85 -18.80 10.42
N SER A 133 9.31 -20.05 10.48
CA SER A 133 9.17 -21.01 9.38
C SER A 133 7.75 -21.51 9.13
N LYS A 134 6.83 -21.28 10.07
CA LYS A 134 5.41 -21.62 9.98
C LYS A 134 4.54 -20.43 9.57
N LEU A 135 5.11 -19.22 9.48
CA LEU A 135 4.34 -18.04 9.15
C LEU A 135 3.66 -18.18 7.78
N PRO A 136 2.43 -17.68 7.62
CA PRO A 136 1.78 -17.56 6.33
C PRO A 136 2.65 -16.83 5.31
N SER A 137 2.46 -17.16 4.03
CA SER A 137 3.28 -16.61 2.95
C SER A 137 3.26 -15.07 2.90
N ASP A 138 2.13 -14.46 3.21
CA ASP A 138 1.90 -13.01 3.26
C ASP A 138 2.48 -12.30 4.50
N MET A 139 2.90 -13.07 5.52
CA MET A 139 3.48 -12.54 6.76
C MET A 139 5.01 -12.70 6.85
N HIS A 140 5.66 -13.07 5.75
CA HIS A 140 7.12 -13.14 5.68
C HIS A 140 7.73 -11.73 5.63
N GLU A 141 8.93 -11.59 6.21
CA GLU A 141 9.67 -10.32 6.30
C GLU A 141 9.75 -9.56 4.96
N SER A 142 10.17 -10.25 3.89
CA SER A 142 10.27 -9.66 2.56
C SER A 142 8.93 -9.22 1.97
N ILE A 143 7.84 -9.90 2.31
CA ILE A 143 6.49 -9.48 1.89
C ILE A 143 6.06 -8.22 2.66
N LEU A 144 6.32 -8.14 3.97
CA LEU A 144 6.03 -6.95 4.75
C LEU A 144 6.82 -5.73 4.26
N GLU A 145 8.10 -5.91 3.95
CA GLU A 145 8.94 -4.86 3.36
C GLU A 145 8.37 -4.40 2.01
N ALA A 146 7.97 -5.36 1.17
CA ALA A 146 7.36 -5.04 -0.12
C ALA A 146 6.05 -4.26 0.02
N ILE A 147 5.18 -4.63 0.97
CA ILE A 147 3.94 -3.91 1.25
C ILE A 147 4.23 -2.51 1.80
N SER A 148 5.24 -2.37 2.66
CA SER A 148 5.68 -1.07 3.18
C SER A 148 6.14 -0.15 2.06
N HIS A 149 7.03 -0.62 1.19
CA HIS A 149 7.47 0.13 0.00
C HIS A 149 6.32 0.42 -0.98
N GLN A 150 5.39 -0.53 -1.16
CA GLN A 150 4.20 -0.34 -1.96
C GLN A 150 3.32 0.80 -1.42
N ALA A 151 3.12 0.88 -0.10
CA ALA A 151 2.35 1.94 0.53
C ALA A 151 2.98 3.32 0.30
N LEU A 152 4.31 3.44 0.44
CA LEU A 152 5.05 4.67 0.14
C LEU A 152 4.97 5.05 -1.35
N ALA A 153 5.03 4.07 -2.25
CA ALA A 153 4.87 4.29 -3.68
C ALA A 153 3.47 4.81 -4.02
N GLN A 154 2.42 4.24 -3.42
CA GLN A 154 1.04 4.68 -3.58
C GLN A 154 0.82 6.08 -2.99
N GLY A 155 1.41 6.40 -1.83
CA GLY A 155 1.38 7.75 -1.27
C GLY A 155 2.01 8.78 -2.21
N THR A 156 3.14 8.41 -2.83
CA THR A 156 3.82 9.24 -3.83
C THR A 156 2.98 9.38 -5.11
N GLU A 157 2.27 8.34 -5.54
CA GLU A 157 1.32 8.40 -6.67
C GLU A 157 0.22 9.44 -6.43
N ILE A 158 -0.32 9.48 -5.20
CA ILE A 158 -1.36 10.43 -4.80
C ILE A 158 -0.80 11.85 -4.77
N GLN A 159 0.40 12.05 -4.21
CA GLN A 159 1.09 13.35 -4.24
C GLN A 159 1.36 13.83 -5.67
N LEU A 160 1.73 12.93 -6.58
CA LEU A 160 1.87 13.24 -8.00
C LEU A 160 0.52 13.64 -8.61
N GLY A 161 -0.56 12.93 -8.27
CA GLY A 161 -1.93 13.28 -8.67
C GLY A 161 -2.33 14.70 -8.25
N LEU A 162 -2.06 15.05 -6.99
CA LEU A 162 -2.27 16.41 -6.46
C LEU A 162 -1.42 17.45 -7.21
N ALA A 163 -0.15 17.14 -7.46
CA ALA A 163 0.74 18.02 -8.22
C ALA A 163 0.26 18.22 -9.67
N VAL A 164 -0.29 17.19 -10.32
CA VAL A 164 -0.87 17.30 -11.67
C VAL A 164 -2.03 18.28 -11.72
N GLN A 165 -2.89 18.26 -10.69
CA GLN A 165 -4.05 19.14 -10.57
C GLN A 165 -3.69 20.57 -10.14
N SER A 166 -2.51 20.77 -9.55
CA SER A 166 -2.06 22.07 -9.06
C SER A 166 -1.39 22.91 -10.16
N HIS A 167 -1.84 24.15 -10.31
CA HIS A 167 -1.20 25.17 -11.16
C HIS A 167 0.15 25.67 -10.60
N ASN A 168 0.42 25.43 -9.32
CA ASN A 168 1.66 25.88 -8.66
C ASN A 168 2.79 24.83 -8.73
N ALA A 169 2.47 23.57 -9.05
CA ALA A 169 3.45 22.50 -9.09
C ALA A 169 4.30 22.58 -10.37
N THR A 170 5.61 22.79 -10.20
CA THR A 170 6.56 22.84 -11.32
C THR A 170 6.77 21.46 -11.94
N LEU A 171 7.28 21.43 -13.18
CA LEU A 171 7.67 20.17 -13.83
C LEU A 171 8.75 19.43 -13.03
N SER A 172 9.66 20.15 -12.38
CA SER A 172 10.71 19.54 -11.55
C SER A 172 10.11 18.78 -10.37
N VAL A 173 9.05 19.30 -9.74
CA VAL A 173 8.33 18.60 -8.67
C VAL A 173 7.65 17.34 -9.20
N LYS A 174 6.95 17.44 -10.34
CA LYS A 174 6.27 16.28 -10.96
C LYS A 174 7.25 15.19 -11.37
N ARG A 175 8.39 15.56 -11.96
CA ARG A 175 9.48 14.64 -12.31
C ARG A 175 10.05 13.95 -11.07
N ARG A 176 10.34 14.71 -10.02
CA ARG A 176 10.86 14.17 -8.76
C ARG A 176 9.91 13.15 -8.16
N LEU A 177 8.63 13.49 -8.01
CA LEU A 177 7.61 12.57 -7.47
C LEU A 177 7.47 11.29 -8.32
N ALA A 178 7.49 11.41 -9.65
CA ALA A 178 7.43 10.25 -10.53
C ALA A 178 8.67 9.34 -10.41
N CYS A 179 9.87 9.92 -10.27
CA CYS A 179 11.10 9.17 -10.03
C CYS A 179 11.12 8.51 -8.64
N GLU A 180 10.69 9.21 -7.58
CA GLU A 180 10.57 8.62 -6.24
C GLU A 180 9.57 7.45 -6.21
N GLN A 181 8.41 7.60 -6.88
CA GLN A 181 7.42 6.53 -7.04
C GLN A 181 8.03 5.30 -7.71
N LEU A 182 8.81 5.50 -8.79
CA LEU A 182 9.51 4.43 -9.48
C LEU A 182 10.51 3.71 -8.56
N SER A 183 11.28 4.47 -7.79
CA SER A 183 12.26 3.91 -6.84
C SER A 183 11.58 3.06 -5.75
N PHE A 184 10.46 3.50 -5.19
CA PHE A 184 9.73 2.70 -4.20
C PHE A 184 9.17 1.40 -4.80
N PHE A 185 8.60 1.42 -6.00
CA PHE A 185 8.15 0.18 -6.65
C PHE A 185 9.30 -0.75 -7.04
N ALA A 186 10.47 -0.20 -7.38
CA ALA A 186 11.67 -1.00 -7.61
C ALA A 186 12.11 -1.72 -6.33
N GLN A 187 12.15 -1.01 -5.20
CA GLN A 187 12.46 -1.59 -3.89
C GLN A 187 11.45 -2.69 -3.50
N ALA A 188 10.15 -2.40 -3.65
CA ALA A 188 9.10 -3.39 -3.39
C ALA A 188 9.26 -4.66 -4.25
N HIS A 189 9.59 -4.51 -5.52
CA HIS A 189 9.83 -5.64 -6.43
C HIS A 189 11.08 -6.43 -6.01
N CYS A 190 12.17 -5.77 -5.62
CA CYS A 190 13.38 -6.43 -5.15
C CYS A 190 13.08 -7.36 -3.97
N CYS A 191 12.34 -6.89 -2.96
CA CYS A 191 11.98 -7.68 -1.79
C CYS A 191 11.27 -9.00 -2.15
N VAL A 192 10.34 -8.98 -3.11
CA VAL A 192 9.58 -10.20 -3.49
C VAL A 192 10.24 -11.05 -4.57
N SER A 193 11.18 -10.50 -5.34
CA SER A 193 11.77 -11.19 -6.50
C SER A 193 12.69 -12.36 -6.13
N GLU A 194 13.21 -12.37 -4.90
CA GLU A 194 14.07 -13.42 -4.38
C GLU A 194 13.28 -14.56 -3.70
N VAL A 195 11.97 -14.36 -3.48
CA VAL A 195 11.11 -15.35 -2.84
C VAL A 195 10.67 -16.38 -3.88
N ASN A 196 10.89 -17.67 -3.59
CA ASN A 196 10.24 -18.74 -4.35
C ASN A 196 8.72 -18.57 -4.21
N ALA A 197 8.08 -17.95 -5.20
CA ALA A 197 6.66 -17.63 -5.18
C ALA A 197 5.80 -18.90 -5.24
N ASN A 198 5.65 -19.55 -4.09
CA ASN A 198 4.68 -20.61 -3.85
C ASN A 198 3.38 -19.93 -3.36
N GLY A 199 2.23 -20.29 -3.93
CA GLY A 199 0.95 -19.63 -3.63
C GLY A 199 0.49 -18.65 -4.72
N ALA A 200 -0.77 -18.22 -4.65
CA ALA A 200 -1.36 -17.34 -5.66
C ALA A 200 -1.18 -15.86 -5.30
N ALA A 201 -1.18 -15.51 -4.01
CA ALA A 201 -1.11 -14.14 -3.51
C ALA A 201 0.27 -13.51 -3.75
N PRO A 202 1.41 -14.15 -3.42
CA PRO A 202 2.72 -13.60 -3.74
C PRO A 202 2.90 -13.40 -5.26
N LYS A 203 2.39 -14.33 -6.07
CA LYS A 203 2.41 -14.20 -7.55
C LYS A 203 1.56 -13.02 -8.01
N LYS A 204 0.37 -12.86 -7.43
CA LYS A 204 -0.52 -11.75 -7.77
C LYS A 204 0.07 -10.40 -7.34
N GLN A 205 0.72 -10.33 -6.18
CA GLN A 205 1.43 -9.15 -5.73
C GLN A 205 2.58 -8.79 -6.68
N LEU A 206 3.35 -9.78 -7.16
CA LEU A 206 4.41 -9.54 -8.15
C LEU A 206 3.84 -8.95 -9.46
N LEU A 207 2.70 -9.46 -9.93
CA LEU A 207 2.01 -8.91 -11.09
C LEU A 207 1.53 -7.47 -10.86
N PHE A 208 1.02 -7.15 -9.66
CA PHE A 208 0.65 -5.78 -9.28
C PHE A 208 1.87 -4.84 -9.30
N LEU A 209 2.96 -5.25 -8.66
CA LEU A 209 4.20 -4.47 -8.61
C LEU A 209 4.77 -4.24 -10.00
N LYS A 210 4.76 -5.25 -10.88
CA LYS A 210 5.18 -5.10 -12.28
C LYS A 210 4.33 -4.05 -13.00
N TRP A 211 3.00 -4.16 -12.90
CA TRP A 211 2.10 -3.20 -13.53
C TRP A 211 2.38 -1.77 -13.03
N LYS A 212 2.43 -1.57 -11.72
CA LYS A 212 2.65 -0.26 -11.12
C LYS A 212 4.04 0.32 -11.36
N TYR A 213 5.07 -0.52 -11.39
CA TYR A 213 6.41 -0.13 -11.80
C TYR A 213 6.43 0.43 -13.22
N LEU A 214 5.74 -0.21 -14.17
CA LEU A 214 5.66 0.27 -15.56
C LEU A 214 4.94 1.62 -15.66
N GLU A 215 3.85 1.82 -14.92
CA GLU A 215 3.16 3.12 -14.85
C GLU A 215 4.06 4.22 -14.28
N ALA A 216 4.75 3.95 -13.17
CA ALA A 216 5.66 4.90 -12.54
C ALA A 216 6.84 5.23 -13.46
N LYS A 217 7.40 4.24 -14.16
CA LYS A 217 8.50 4.43 -15.12
C LYS A 217 8.07 5.27 -16.32
N ALA A 218 6.86 5.05 -16.84
CA ALA A 218 6.29 5.87 -17.90
C ALA A 218 6.13 7.33 -17.46
N ALA A 219 5.63 7.57 -16.24
CA ALA A 219 5.52 8.92 -15.68
C ALA A 219 6.88 9.60 -15.51
N ALA A 220 7.88 8.88 -15.00
CA ALA A 220 9.22 9.39 -14.79
C ALA A 220 9.85 9.85 -16.12
N TYR A 221 9.81 9.00 -17.16
CA TYR A 221 10.30 9.38 -18.50
C TYR A 221 9.49 10.50 -19.12
N TYR A 222 8.17 10.51 -18.96
CA TYR A 222 7.34 11.59 -19.49
C TYR A 222 7.74 12.95 -18.92
N TYR A 223 7.82 13.08 -17.59
CA TYR A 223 8.22 14.35 -16.98
C TYR A 223 9.70 14.68 -17.19
N HIS A 224 10.57 13.67 -17.31
CA HIS A 224 11.96 13.89 -17.69
C HIS A 224 12.09 14.45 -19.11
N GLY A 225 11.39 13.85 -20.07
CA GLY A 225 11.32 14.35 -21.45
C GLY A 225 10.78 15.76 -21.54
N LEU A 226 9.75 16.12 -20.75
CA LEU A 226 9.23 17.49 -20.68
C LEU A 226 10.26 18.50 -20.14
N ILE A 227 11.18 18.08 -19.27
CA ILE A 227 12.27 18.94 -18.80
C ILE A 227 13.33 19.08 -19.89
N LEU A 228 13.74 17.98 -20.53
CA LEU A 228 14.73 18.00 -21.62
C LEU A 228 14.26 18.82 -22.83
N ASP A 229 12.97 18.76 -23.16
CA ASP A 229 12.37 19.52 -24.27
C ASP A 229 12.44 21.04 -24.08
N LYS A 230 12.71 21.52 -22.86
CA LYS A 230 12.99 22.94 -22.59
C LYS A 230 14.43 23.36 -22.88
N GLY A 231 15.32 22.41 -23.16
CA GLY A 231 16.67 22.70 -23.61
C GLY A 231 16.68 23.41 -24.95
N THR A 232 17.79 24.08 -25.25
CA THR A 232 17.97 24.83 -26.52
C THR A 232 18.76 24.05 -27.56
N GLU A 233 19.46 22.99 -27.15
CA GLU A 233 20.32 22.20 -28.03
C GLU A 233 19.53 21.11 -28.76
N PRO A 234 19.83 20.82 -30.05
CA PRO A 234 19.19 19.74 -30.81
C PRO A 234 19.22 18.38 -30.09
N SER A 235 20.35 18.05 -29.45
CA SER A 235 20.52 16.84 -28.66
C SER A 235 19.53 16.74 -27.50
N SER A 236 19.14 17.87 -26.89
CA SER A 236 18.12 17.89 -25.82
C SER A 236 16.75 17.48 -26.37
N HIS A 237 16.42 17.92 -27.58
CA HIS A 237 15.17 17.55 -28.25
C HIS A 237 15.17 16.07 -28.68
N VAL A 238 16.30 15.55 -29.17
CA VAL A 238 16.46 14.11 -29.46
C VAL A 238 16.23 13.27 -28.20
N SER A 239 16.92 13.59 -27.10
CA SER A 239 16.73 12.87 -25.82
C SER A 239 15.31 13.00 -25.27
N ALA A 240 14.67 14.17 -25.46
CA ALA A 240 13.27 14.35 -25.07
C ALA A 240 12.32 13.43 -25.86
N VAL A 241 12.52 13.30 -27.18
CA VAL A 241 11.71 12.38 -28.00
C VAL A 241 11.95 10.93 -27.61
N CYS A 242 13.19 10.52 -27.37
CA CYS A 242 13.50 9.18 -26.85
C CYS A 242 12.73 8.89 -25.55
N CYS A 243 12.68 9.84 -24.63
CA CYS A 243 11.88 9.71 -23.40
C CYS A 243 10.38 9.58 -23.67
N PHE A 244 9.81 10.38 -24.58
CA PHE A 244 8.37 10.31 -24.88
C PHE A 244 7.98 8.99 -25.55
N LEU A 245 8.81 8.49 -26.47
CA LEU A 245 8.59 7.18 -27.11
C LEU A 245 8.71 6.05 -26.10
N ALA A 246 9.72 6.07 -25.22
CA ALA A 246 9.83 5.08 -24.15
C ALA A 246 8.65 5.14 -23.17
N ALA A 247 8.19 6.34 -22.80
CA ALA A 247 7.01 6.50 -21.95
C ALA A 247 5.74 5.95 -22.61
N GLU A 248 5.56 6.13 -23.92
CA GLU A 248 4.43 5.58 -24.68
C GLU A 248 4.46 4.04 -24.75
N GLU A 249 5.63 3.45 -24.97
CA GLU A 249 5.80 1.99 -24.97
C GLU A 249 5.50 1.42 -23.57
N LEU A 250 6.08 2.01 -22.52
CA LEU A 250 5.88 1.59 -21.13
C LEU A 250 4.41 1.66 -20.72
N ILE A 251 3.68 2.68 -21.16
CA ILE A 251 2.25 2.81 -20.82
C ILE A 251 1.35 1.87 -21.63
N ALA A 252 1.79 1.45 -22.81
CA ALA A 252 1.13 0.37 -23.55
C ALA A 252 1.39 -0.99 -22.88
N GLU A 253 2.60 -1.24 -22.40
CA GLU A 253 2.95 -2.45 -21.65
C GLU A 253 2.25 -2.50 -20.29
N SER A 254 2.15 -1.37 -19.58
CA SER A 254 1.49 -1.31 -18.27
C SER A 254 0.02 -1.74 -18.36
N LYS A 255 -0.69 -1.38 -19.43
CA LYS A 255 -2.07 -1.84 -19.69
C LYS A 255 -2.15 -3.35 -19.84
N LYS A 256 -1.18 -3.98 -20.50
CA LYS A 256 -1.11 -5.45 -20.61
C LYS A 256 -0.84 -6.08 -19.26
N ALA A 257 0.11 -5.53 -18.50
CA ALA A 257 0.43 -5.98 -17.15
C ALA A 257 -0.77 -5.87 -16.19
N CYS A 258 -1.55 -4.77 -16.28
CA CYS A 258 -2.80 -4.59 -15.55
C CYS A 258 -3.80 -5.72 -15.86
N LEU A 259 -3.99 -6.07 -17.14
CA LEU A 259 -4.89 -7.16 -17.52
C LEU A 259 -4.40 -8.49 -16.96
N THR A 260 -3.11 -8.80 -17.07
CA THR A 260 -2.52 -10.02 -16.48
C THR A 260 -2.74 -10.09 -14.98
N PHE A 261 -2.51 -8.98 -14.25
CA PHE A 261 -2.79 -8.89 -12.82
C PHE A 261 -4.28 -9.14 -12.50
N CYS A 262 -5.19 -8.53 -13.27
CA CYS A 262 -6.62 -8.65 -13.03
C CYS A 262 -7.15 -10.06 -13.25
N LEU A 263 -6.58 -10.78 -14.23
CA LEU A 263 -6.94 -12.15 -14.58
C LEU A 263 -6.28 -13.22 -13.70
N ALA A 264 -5.29 -12.85 -12.88
CA ALA A 264 -4.71 -13.75 -11.89
C ALA A 264 -5.63 -13.91 -10.68
N GLU A 265 -5.71 -15.14 -10.14
CA GLU A 265 -6.53 -15.43 -8.96
C GLU A 265 -6.05 -14.67 -7.71
N PRO A 266 -6.97 -14.14 -6.89
CA PRO A 266 -8.42 -14.10 -7.10
C PRO A 266 -8.81 -13.14 -8.24
N ILE A 267 -9.65 -13.52 -9.20
CA ILE A 267 -9.97 -12.63 -10.34
C ILE A 267 -10.53 -11.28 -9.86
N THR A 268 -10.00 -10.19 -10.41
CA THR A 268 -10.39 -8.81 -10.08
C THR A 268 -10.77 -8.03 -11.33
N ARG A 269 -11.61 -7.00 -11.17
CA ARG A 269 -11.97 -6.11 -12.28
C ARG A 269 -10.82 -5.13 -12.54
N ALA A 270 -10.55 -4.84 -13.81
CA ALA A 270 -9.64 -3.77 -14.19
C ALA A 270 -10.17 -2.43 -13.64
N PRO A 271 -9.40 -1.71 -12.81
CA PRO A 271 -9.84 -0.44 -12.28
C PRO A 271 -9.82 0.63 -13.38
N PRO A 272 -10.74 1.60 -13.34
CA PRO A 272 -10.67 2.75 -14.24
C PRO A 272 -9.40 3.59 -13.94
N PRO A 273 -8.80 4.25 -14.94
CA PRO A 273 -7.71 5.19 -14.69
C PRO A 273 -8.10 6.27 -13.70
N TRP A 274 -7.26 6.51 -12.70
CA TRP A 274 -7.48 7.50 -11.65
C TRP A 274 -6.21 8.32 -11.41
N GLY A 275 -6.30 9.35 -10.56
CA GLY A 275 -5.15 10.13 -10.12
C GLY A 275 -4.31 10.69 -11.27
N ALA A 276 -2.98 10.62 -11.12
CA ALA A 276 -2.04 11.04 -12.16
C ALA A 276 -2.18 10.23 -13.46
N MET A 277 -2.49 8.92 -13.37
CA MET A 277 -2.58 8.05 -14.53
C MET A 277 -3.76 8.37 -15.44
N LYS A 278 -4.88 8.90 -14.92
CA LYS A 278 -5.98 9.42 -15.75
C LYS A 278 -5.46 10.50 -16.73
N HIS A 279 -4.59 11.38 -16.26
CA HIS A 279 -3.98 12.43 -17.10
C HIS A 279 -2.92 11.86 -18.05
N LEU A 280 -2.02 11.04 -17.51
CA LEU A 280 -0.86 10.51 -18.25
C LEU A 280 -1.25 9.54 -19.37
N HIS A 281 -2.27 8.71 -19.17
CA HIS A 281 -2.81 7.84 -20.23
C HIS A 281 -3.26 8.58 -21.48
N LYS A 282 -3.68 9.84 -21.33
CA LYS A 282 -4.03 10.71 -22.45
C LYS A 282 -2.81 11.46 -22.98
N LYS A 283 -2.02 12.06 -22.08
CA LYS A 283 -0.98 13.01 -22.46
C LYS A 283 0.28 12.39 -23.03
N ILE A 284 0.65 11.19 -22.58
CA ILE A 284 1.87 10.52 -23.06
C ILE A 284 1.76 10.24 -24.57
N PRO A 285 0.74 9.53 -25.08
CA PRO A 285 0.62 9.26 -26.52
C PRO A 285 0.49 10.55 -27.36
N GLU A 286 -0.31 11.51 -26.90
CA GLU A 286 -0.47 12.82 -27.57
C GLU A 286 0.89 13.54 -27.73
N THR A 287 1.69 13.53 -26.67
CA THR A 287 2.99 14.21 -26.66
C THR A 287 4.02 13.46 -27.50
N ALA A 288 4.08 12.12 -27.39
CA ALA A 288 4.97 11.28 -28.17
C ALA A 288 4.72 11.45 -29.67
N SER A 289 3.46 11.36 -30.11
CA SER A 289 3.08 11.57 -31.51
C SER A 289 3.43 12.98 -32.01
N LYS A 290 3.06 14.02 -31.24
CA LYS A 290 3.34 15.42 -31.64
C LYS A 290 4.85 15.70 -31.72
N LYS A 291 5.62 15.25 -30.73
CA LYS A 291 7.06 15.56 -30.63
C LYS A 291 7.91 14.75 -31.59
N SER A 292 7.55 13.50 -31.86
CA SER A 292 8.19 12.70 -32.92
C SER A 292 7.96 13.31 -34.31
N GLN A 293 6.77 13.86 -34.60
CA GLN A 293 6.53 14.58 -35.85
C GLN A 293 7.34 15.88 -35.94
N MET A 294 7.41 16.64 -34.83
CA MET A 294 8.10 17.92 -34.77
C MET A 294 9.61 17.79 -34.95
N TYR A 295 10.23 16.81 -34.30
CA TYR A 295 11.68 16.62 -34.29
C TYR A 295 12.13 15.39 -35.09
N GLY A 296 11.26 14.80 -35.90
CA GLY A 296 11.58 13.59 -36.67
C GLY A 296 12.80 13.75 -37.56
N TYR A 297 13.01 14.96 -38.12
CA TYR A 297 14.21 15.28 -38.89
C TYR A 297 15.51 15.22 -38.07
N LEU A 298 15.47 15.55 -36.77
CA LEU A 298 16.63 15.44 -35.88
C LEU A 298 16.94 13.98 -35.58
N LEU A 299 15.92 13.14 -35.40
CA LEU A 299 16.13 11.70 -35.22
C LEU A 299 16.84 11.08 -36.43
N GLU A 300 16.47 11.46 -37.64
CA GLU A 300 17.12 10.96 -38.86
C GLU A 300 18.60 11.39 -38.99
N GLN A 301 18.93 12.60 -38.50
CA GLN A 301 20.26 13.19 -38.58
C GLN A 301 21.19 12.74 -37.45
N GLU A 302 20.67 12.57 -36.23
CA GLU A 302 21.42 12.27 -35.02
C GLU A 302 21.20 10.82 -34.54
N LYS A 303 21.33 9.84 -35.45
CA LYS A 303 21.10 8.42 -35.14
C LYS A 303 21.96 7.89 -33.98
N ASP A 304 23.19 8.39 -33.85
CA ASP A 304 24.12 7.98 -32.80
C ASP A 304 23.72 8.50 -31.40
N LEU A 305 22.78 9.46 -31.34
CA LEU A 305 22.30 10.08 -30.10
C LEU A 305 20.93 9.56 -29.65
N GLN A 306 20.34 8.58 -30.34
CA GLN A 306 19.03 7.99 -30.03
C GLN A 306 19.07 7.01 -28.84
N ASN A 307 19.90 7.26 -27.83
CA ASN A 307 19.91 6.47 -26.60
C ASN A 307 18.89 7.04 -25.63
N LEU A 308 18.15 6.14 -24.96
CA LEU A 308 17.25 6.54 -23.87
C LEU A 308 18.11 7.09 -22.72
N PRO A 309 17.97 8.37 -22.33
CA PRO A 309 18.74 8.93 -21.24
C PRO A 309 18.39 8.28 -19.89
N ASP A 310 19.35 8.26 -18.98
CA ASP A 310 19.12 7.78 -17.62
C ASP A 310 18.17 8.69 -16.85
N LEU A 311 17.31 8.09 -16.03
CA LEU A 311 16.45 8.84 -15.13
C LEU A 311 17.26 9.39 -13.94
N PRO A 312 16.97 10.62 -13.48
CA PRO A 312 17.62 11.18 -12.31
C PRO A 312 17.18 10.44 -11.04
N GLU A 313 18.12 10.22 -10.14
CA GLU A 313 17.87 9.71 -8.80
C GLU A 313 17.59 10.85 -7.82
N PHE A 314 16.63 10.64 -6.92
CA PHE A 314 16.27 11.60 -5.88
C PHE A 314 16.24 10.92 -4.51
N GLN A 315 16.49 11.72 -3.47
CA GLN A 315 16.22 11.28 -2.11
C GLN A 315 14.73 11.03 -1.93
N LEU A 316 14.38 9.87 -1.37
CA LEU A 316 13.00 9.49 -1.08
C LEU A 316 12.45 10.35 0.06
N SER A 317 11.33 11.02 -0.21
CA SER A 317 10.73 12.00 0.70
C SER A 317 9.81 11.35 1.72
N LEU A 318 9.01 10.38 1.29
CA LEU A 318 8.10 9.65 2.17
C LEU A 318 8.87 8.59 2.95
N LYS A 319 8.49 8.43 4.21
CA LYS A 319 9.00 7.40 5.12
C LYS A 319 7.84 6.80 5.89
N PRO A 320 7.96 5.54 6.35
CA PRO A 320 7.03 5.00 7.32
C PRO A 320 6.89 5.93 8.52
N ASP A 321 5.67 6.11 9.02
CA ASP A 321 5.48 6.85 10.27
C ASP A 321 6.15 6.11 11.42
N GLU A 322 6.68 6.87 12.38
CA GLU A 322 7.16 6.28 13.62
C GLU A 322 5.96 5.71 14.39
N TYR A 323 6.03 4.42 14.68
CA TYR A 323 5.03 3.73 15.48
C TYR A 323 5.64 3.26 16.80
N GLU A 324 4.93 3.56 17.88
CA GLU A 324 5.23 3.11 19.23
C GLU A 324 4.07 2.26 19.73
N LEU A 325 4.41 1.20 20.48
CA LEU A 325 3.41 0.37 21.15
C LEU A 325 2.68 1.19 22.23
N PRO A 326 1.39 0.90 22.49
CA PRO A 326 0.69 1.51 23.60
C PRO A 326 1.35 1.14 24.94
N GLU A 327 1.06 1.92 25.98
CA GLU A 327 1.46 1.54 27.33
C GLU A 327 0.81 0.23 27.75
N VAL A 328 1.51 -0.56 28.58
CA VAL A 328 0.96 -1.79 29.13
C VAL A 328 -0.20 -1.45 30.04
N ASP A 329 -1.29 -2.21 29.91
CA ASP A 329 -2.51 -1.94 30.68
C ASP A 329 -2.26 -1.99 32.20
N SER A 330 -2.84 -1.03 32.93
CA SER A 330 -2.76 -0.94 34.39
C SER A 330 -3.32 -2.16 35.13
N ALA A 331 -4.14 -2.99 34.47
CA ALA A 331 -4.58 -4.27 34.98
C ALA A 331 -3.39 -5.18 35.35
N TRP A 332 -2.22 -5.00 34.72
CA TRP A 332 -1.03 -5.77 35.05
C TRP A 332 -0.39 -5.45 36.40
N ASP A 333 -0.71 -4.29 36.98
CA ASP A 333 -0.23 -3.86 38.31
C ASP A 333 -1.23 -4.23 39.44
N CYS A 334 -2.41 -4.71 39.08
CA CYS A 334 -3.42 -5.21 40.00
C CYS A 334 -3.01 -6.62 40.49
N GLY A 335 -2.36 -6.69 41.67
CA GLY A 335 -1.85 -7.92 42.29
C GLY A 335 -2.88 -9.01 42.67
N LYS A 336 -4.09 -8.99 42.10
CA LYS A 336 -5.13 -10.01 42.25
C LYS A 336 -5.76 -10.33 40.91
N TRP A 337 -5.19 -11.30 40.20
CA TRP A 337 -5.82 -11.95 39.05
C TRP A 337 -6.86 -12.98 39.51
N GLU A 338 -7.79 -12.54 40.37
CA GLU A 338 -8.95 -13.36 40.70
C GLU A 338 -9.92 -13.22 39.52
N ILE A 339 -10.00 -14.28 38.70
CA ILE A 339 -11.04 -14.39 37.66
C ILE A 339 -12.37 -14.32 38.39
N THR A 340 -13.01 -13.15 38.36
CA THR A 340 -14.39 -13.03 38.81
C THR A 340 -15.18 -13.84 37.78
N GLU A 341 -15.81 -14.94 38.20
CA GLU A 341 -16.62 -15.80 37.33
C GLU A 341 -17.74 -15.00 36.66
N GLN A 342 -17.44 -14.26 35.61
CA GLN A 342 -18.40 -13.82 34.62
C GLN A 342 -18.38 -14.88 33.53
N THR A 343 -19.27 -15.86 33.67
CA THR A 343 -19.50 -16.84 32.62
C THR A 343 -19.98 -16.11 31.36
N LEU A 344 -19.11 -16.05 30.34
CA LEU A 344 -19.41 -15.63 28.96
C LEU A 344 -20.71 -16.26 28.39
N LYS A 345 -21.21 -17.35 28.99
CA LYS A 345 -22.47 -18.00 28.64
C LYS A 345 -23.71 -17.13 28.78
N GLU A 346 -23.73 -16.10 29.62
CA GLU A 346 -24.94 -15.27 29.80
C GLU A 346 -25.24 -14.38 28.59
N HIS A 347 -24.28 -14.17 27.68
CA HIS A 347 -24.45 -13.33 26.48
C HIS A 347 -24.77 -14.13 25.21
N LEU A 348 -24.77 -15.47 25.27
CA LEU A 348 -25.12 -16.35 24.17
C LEU A 348 -26.46 -17.00 24.49
N ASN A 349 -27.55 -16.25 24.31
CA ASN A 349 -28.89 -16.84 24.25
C ASN A 349 -28.95 -17.69 22.98
N GLU A 350 -28.75 -19.00 23.13
CA GLU A 350 -29.17 -19.98 22.13
C GLU A 350 -30.71 -19.97 22.13
N ASP A 351 -31.30 -19.45 21.05
CA ASP A 351 -32.71 -19.64 20.75
C ASP A 351 -32.97 -21.14 20.56
N GLU A 352 -33.48 -21.82 21.59
CA GLU A 352 -34.07 -23.15 21.41
C GLU A 352 -35.40 -23.04 20.64
N PRO A 353 -35.66 -23.91 19.65
CA PRO A 353 -36.95 -23.94 18.98
C PRO A 353 -38.01 -24.58 19.89
N GLU A 354 -39.08 -23.84 20.16
CA GLU A 354 -40.28 -24.37 20.83
C GLU A 354 -40.86 -25.56 20.03
N THR A 355 -41.13 -26.64 20.77
CA THR A 355 -41.69 -27.94 20.35
C THR A 355 -43.04 -27.88 19.64
#